data_AF-A0A7I9VBB8-F1
#
_entry.id   AF-A0A7I9VBB8-F1
#
_cell.length_a   1.000
_cell.length_b   1.000
_cell.length_c   1.000
_cell.angle_alpha   90.00
_cell.angle_beta   90.00
_cell.angle_gamma   90.00
#
_symmetry.space_group_name_H-M   'P 1'
#
loop_
_entity.id
_entity.type
_entity.pdbx_description
1 polymer ?
#
loop_
_entity_poly.entity_id
_entity_poly.type
_entity_poly.pdbx_seq_one_letter_code
_entity_poly.pdbx_strand_id
1 'polypeptide(L)'
;MTEPTLSDALDLLPEAWHDDVADDAAAQGCAVGYTSAAGGLRTKTIERMQRLFTEREADGDWQAMSPGHRLDECFPSYCGIGSFELLAELGVTPVYVLPAD
;
A
#
# COMPACT_ATOMS: atom_id res chain seq x y z
N MET A 1 -9.24 8.06 -18.12
CA MET A 1 -8.72 7.42 -16.89
C MET A 1 -9.17 8.29 -15.75
N THR A 2 -9.83 7.72 -14.76
CA THR A 2 -10.25 8.42 -13.55
C THR A 2 -9.04 8.61 -12.66
N GLU A 3 -8.90 9.75 -11.99
CA GLU A 3 -7.79 9.97 -11.07
C GLU A 3 -7.84 8.97 -9.91
N PRO A 4 -6.70 8.40 -9.48
CA PRO A 4 -6.66 7.45 -8.39
C PRO A 4 -7.19 8.07 -7.08
N THR A 5 -8.02 7.30 -6.39
CA THR A 5 -8.59 7.63 -5.09
C THR A 5 -7.78 7.04 -3.94
N LEU A 6 -8.12 7.40 -2.71
CA LEU A 6 -7.53 6.76 -1.52
C LEU A 6 -7.85 5.26 -1.50
N SER A 7 -9.04 4.84 -1.93
CA SER A 7 -9.41 3.43 -2.01
C SER A 7 -8.51 2.69 -2.99
N ASP A 8 -8.26 3.27 -4.17
CA ASP A 8 -7.37 2.69 -5.18
C ASP A 8 -5.94 2.48 -4.66
N ALA A 9 -5.47 3.37 -3.78
CA ALA A 9 -4.17 3.22 -3.13
C ALA A 9 -4.19 2.11 -2.06
N LEU A 10 -5.27 1.99 -1.28
CA LEU A 10 -5.41 0.96 -0.25
C LEU A 10 -5.58 -0.44 -0.84
N ASP A 11 -6.20 -0.58 -2.01
CA ASP A 11 -6.31 -1.87 -2.71
C ASP A 11 -4.94 -2.43 -3.16
N LEU A 12 -3.89 -1.59 -3.20
CA LEU A 12 -2.52 -2.00 -3.48
C LEU A 12 -1.75 -2.46 -2.23
N LEU A 13 -2.30 -2.27 -1.03
CA LEU A 13 -1.68 -2.67 0.23
C LEU A 13 -1.95 -4.16 0.51
N PRO A 14 -0.92 -5.01 0.67
CA PRO A 14 -1.13 -6.39 1.10
C PRO A 14 -1.81 -6.46 2.46
N GLU A 15 -2.76 -7.39 2.63
CA GLU A 15 -3.51 -7.58 3.90
C GLU A 15 -2.56 -7.77 5.09
N ALA A 16 -1.55 -8.64 4.96
CA ALA A 16 -0.56 -8.84 6.03
C ALA A 16 0.18 -7.56 6.44
N TRP A 17 0.37 -6.62 5.51
CA TRP A 17 1.04 -5.35 5.82
C TRP A 17 0.07 -4.33 6.43
N HIS A 18 -1.22 -4.42 6.11
CA HIS A 18 -2.24 -3.71 6.86
C HIS A 18 -2.29 -4.20 8.30
N ASP A 19 -2.28 -5.53 8.51
CA ASP A 19 -2.29 -6.16 9.82
C ASP A 19 -1.08 -5.72 10.66
N ASP A 20 0.12 -5.67 10.08
CA ASP A 20 1.32 -5.17 10.77
C ASP A 20 1.14 -3.73 11.31
N VAL A 21 0.51 -2.84 10.53
CA VAL A 21 0.24 -1.46 10.95
C VAL A 21 -0.91 -1.41 11.97
N ALA A 22 -1.91 -2.27 11.83
CA ALA A 22 -3.00 -2.39 12.78
C ALA A 22 -2.51 -2.90 14.14
N ASP A 23 -1.60 -3.87 14.16
CA ASP A 23 -0.96 -4.39 15.36
C ASP A 23 -0.09 -3.34 16.05
N ASP A 24 0.66 -2.53 15.29
CA ASP A 24 1.43 -1.40 15.84
C ASP A 24 0.51 -0.33 16.46
N ALA A 25 -0.63 -0.04 15.83
CA ALA A 25 -1.65 0.85 16.39
C ALA A 25 -2.27 0.25 17.67
N ALA A 26 -2.63 -1.02 17.66
CA ALA A 26 -3.22 -1.72 18.79
C ALA A 26 -2.27 -1.79 19.99
N ALA A 27 -0.96 -1.99 19.75
CA ALA A 27 0.07 -1.93 20.79
C ALA A 27 0.14 -0.58 21.50
N GLN A 28 -0.33 0.49 20.85
CA GLN A 28 -0.43 1.85 21.39
C GLN A 28 -1.84 2.19 21.93
N GLY A 29 -2.75 1.20 21.96
CA GLY A 29 -4.14 1.41 22.39
C GLY A 29 -4.98 2.18 21.37
N CYS A 30 -4.56 2.22 20.11
CA CYS A 30 -5.23 2.90 19.02
C CYS A 30 -5.81 1.92 18.00
N ALA A 31 -6.78 2.38 17.22
CA ALA A 31 -7.15 1.78 15.93
C ALA A 31 -6.40 2.52 14.80
N VAL A 32 -6.11 1.81 13.70
CA VAL A 32 -5.53 2.44 12.50
C VAL A 32 -6.63 2.92 11.56
N GLY A 33 -6.47 4.14 11.04
CA GLY A 33 -7.13 4.63 9.84
C GLY A 33 -6.09 5.08 8.81
N TYR A 34 -6.54 5.41 7.59
CA TYR A 34 -5.65 5.92 6.54
C TYR A 34 -6.21 7.20 5.94
N THR A 35 -5.31 8.10 5.57
CA THR A 35 -5.65 9.33 4.84
C THR A 35 -4.61 9.61 3.77
N SER A 36 -4.93 10.49 2.83
CA SER A 36 -3.92 11.04 1.91
C SER A 36 -2.90 11.86 2.70
N ALA A 37 -1.63 11.68 2.39
CA ALA A 37 -0.56 12.52 2.91
C ALA A 37 -0.81 14.01 2.56
N ALA A 38 -0.18 14.92 3.31
CA ALA A 38 -0.34 16.37 3.08
C ALA A 38 0.03 16.82 1.65
N GLY A 39 0.93 16.09 0.99
CA GLY A 39 1.31 16.31 -0.42
C GLY A 39 0.35 15.69 -1.44
N GLY A 40 -0.74 15.07 -0.99
CA GLY A 40 -1.67 14.31 -1.80
C GLY A 40 -1.18 12.90 -2.15
N LEU A 41 -2.05 12.14 -2.82
CA LEU A 41 -1.74 10.81 -3.34
C LEU A 41 -0.68 10.88 -4.45
N ARG A 42 0.18 9.87 -4.53
CA ARG A 42 1.16 9.71 -5.61
C ARG A 42 0.50 9.03 -6.80
N THR A 43 -0.42 9.74 -7.45
CA THR A 43 -1.28 9.22 -8.52
C THR A 43 -0.51 8.49 -9.62
N LYS A 44 0.61 9.04 -10.10
CA LYS A 44 1.47 8.38 -11.10
C LYS A 44 2.06 7.05 -10.64
N THR A 45 2.39 6.92 -9.35
CA THR A 45 2.89 5.67 -8.77
C THR A 45 1.76 4.64 -8.70
N ILE A 46 0.59 5.06 -8.20
CA ILE A 46 -0.61 4.21 -8.10
C ILE A 46 -1.01 3.67 -9.48
N GLU A 47 -1.14 4.55 -10.48
CA GLU A 47 -1.46 4.16 -11.86
C GLU A 47 -0.42 3.22 -12.47
N ARG A 48 0.88 3.45 -12.20
CA ARG A 48 1.96 2.58 -12.67
C ARG A 48 1.83 1.17 -12.09
N MET A 49 1.57 1.07 -10.79
CA MET A 49 1.40 -0.21 -10.11
C MET A 49 0.16 -0.94 -10.61
N GLN A 50 -1.01 -0.28 -10.63
CA GLN A 50 -2.25 -0.87 -11.12
C GLN A 50 -2.11 -1.40 -12.55
N ARG A 51 -1.46 -0.61 -13.43
CA ARG A 51 -1.16 -1.05 -14.80
C ARG A 51 -0.28 -2.28 -14.81
N LEU A 52 0.82 -2.31 -14.05
CA LEU A 52 1.72 -3.46 -14.01
C LEU A 52 1.01 -4.72 -13.50
N PHE A 53 0.25 -4.61 -12.42
CA PHE A 53 -0.54 -5.73 -11.88
C PHE A 53 -1.57 -6.25 -12.88
N THR A 54 -2.23 -5.36 -13.62
CA THR A 54 -3.18 -5.74 -14.68
C THR A 54 -2.48 -6.40 -15.86
N GLU A 55 -1.37 -5.84 -16.34
CA GLU A 55 -0.59 -6.38 -17.47
C GLU A 55 -0.04 -7.78 -17.17
N ARG A 56 0.27 -8.05 -15.90
CA ARG A 56 0.82 -9.34 -15.42
C ARG A 56 -0.23 -10.27 -14.81
N GLU A 57 -1.51 -9.93 -14.86
CA GLU A 57 -2.57 -10.73 -14.23
C GLU A 57 -2.60 -12.17 -14.74
N ALA A 58 -2.37 -12.37 -16.04
CA ALA A 58 -2.35 -13.68 -16.69
C ALA A 58 -0.97 -14.38 -16.66
N ASP A 59 0.06 -13.75 -16.09
CA ASP A 59 1.42 -14.29 -16.03
C ASP A 59 1.53 -15.29 -14.87
N GLY A 60 1.73 -16.58 -15.19
CA GLY A 60 1.78 -17.65 -14.18
C GLY A 60 2.96 -17.52 -13.22
N ASP A 61 4.10 -17.03 -13.68
CA ASP A 61 5.28 -16.83 -12.83
C ASP A 61 5.05 -15.67 -11.86
N TRP A 62 4.44 -14.59 -12.36
CA TRP A 62 3.99 -13.47 -11.52
C TRP A 62 3.00 -13.94 -10.45
N GLN A 63 2.01 -14.76 -10.82
CA GLN A 63 1.03 -15.29 -9.87
C GLN A 63 1.62 -16.28 -8.85
N ALA A 64 2.78 -16.88 -9.13
CA ALA A 64 3.50 -17.71 -8.19
C ALA A 64 4.34 -16.91 -7.17
N MET A 65 4.62 -15.62 -7.45
CA MET A 65 5.36 -14.75 -6.53
C MET A 65 4.51 -14.37 -5.31
N SER A 66 5.16 -14.18 -4.16
CA SER A 66 4.53 -13.59 -2.98
C SER A 66 4.10 -12.14 -3.25
N PRO A 67 3.09 -11.60 -2.53
CA PRO A 67 2.69 -10.20 -2.67
C PRO A 67 3.86 -9.21 -2.50
N GLY A 68 4.74 -9.45 -1.52
CA GLY A 68 5.94 -8.64 -1.29
C GLY A 68 6.88 -8.62 -2.51
N HIS A 69 7.19 -9.78 -3.10
CA HIS A 69 8.05 -9.82 -4.29
C HIS A 69 7.42 -9.13 -5.51
N ARG A 70 6.09 -9.20 -5.69
CA ARG A 70 5.41 -8.45 -6.76
C ARG A 70 5.52 -6.94 -6.57
N LEU A 71 5.50 -6.49 -5.31
CA LEU A 71 5.73 -5.08 -4.97
C LEU A 71 7.18 -4.68 -5.20
N ASP A 72 8.15 -5.55 -4.89
CA ASP A 72 9.57 -5.29 -5.18
C ASP A 72 9.83 -5.04 -6.67
N GLU A 73 9.16 -5.79 -7.55
CA GLU A 73 9.19 -5.55 -9.01
C GLU A 73 8.62 -4.17 -9.40
N CYS A 74 7.69 -3.61 -8.62
CA CYS A 74 7.17 -2.26 -8.82
C CYS A 74 8.14 -1.16 -8.35
N PHE A 75 9.09 -1.53 -7.49
CA PHE A 75 9.99 -0.66 -6.75
C PHE A 75 11.44 -1.19 -6.77
N PRO A 76 12.07 -1.39 -7.94
CA PRO A 76 13.37 -2.06 -8.05
C PRO A 76 14.54 -1.28 -7.44
N SER A 77 14.32 0.01 -7.09
CA SER A 77 15.29 0.81 -6.34
C SER A 77 15.34 0.46 -4.85
N TYR A 78 14.33 -0.24 -4.35
CA TYR A 78 14.25 -0.73 -2.97
C TYR A 78 14.82 -2.15 -2.92
N CYS A 79 15.53 -2.49 -1.84
CA CYS A 79 16.03 -3.84 -1.59
C CYS A 79 15.00 -4.67 -0.83
N GLY A 80 13.76 -4.72 -1.33
CA GLY A 80 12.60 -5.15 -0.56
C GLY A 80 11.85 -3.95 0.00
N ILE A 81 10.73 -3.55 -0.59
CA ILE A 81 9.95 -2.42 -0.09
C ILE A 81 9.20 -2.82 1.19
N GLY A 82 9.28 -1.99 2.23
CA GLY A 82 8.54 -2.17 3.48
C GLY A 82 7.13 -1.58 3.45
N SER A 83 6.29 -1.96 4.42
CA SER A 83 4.91 -1.48 4.55
C SER A 83 4.81 0.05 4.63
N PHE A 84 5.59 0.69 5.49
CA PHE A 84 5.60 2.16 5.62
C PHE A 84 6.19 2.89 4.41
N GLU A 85 7.16 2.28 3.73
CA GLU A 85 7.75 2.81 2.50
C GLU A 85 6.74 2.76 1.35
N LEU A 86 5.98 1.66 1.23
CA LEU A 86 4.87 1.57 0.30
C LEU A 86 3.82 2.64 0.57
N LEU A 87 3.39 2.83 1.83
CA LEU A 87 2.44 3.89 2.17
C LEU A 87 2.97 5.27 1.74
N ALA A 88 4.25 5.56 1.96
CA ALA A 88 4.87 6.81 1.52
C ALA A 88 4.91 6.96 -0.01
N GLU A 89 5.25 5.89 -0.73
CA GLU A 89 5.26 5.84 -2.20
C GLU A 89 3.87 5.96 -2.84
N LEU A 90 2.82 5.57 -2.11
CA LEU A 90 1.43 5.78 -2.49
C LEU A 90 0.90 7.17 -2.10
N GLY A 91 1.61 7.88 -1.22
CA GLY A 91 1.14 9.14 -0.64
C GLY A 91 0.02 8.94 0.38
N VAL A 92 0.05 7.82 1.09
CA VAL A 92 -0.88 7.44 2.16
C VAL A 92 -0.20 7.63 3.51
N THR A 93 -0.94 8.10 4.50
CA THR A 93 -0.49 8.26 5.88
C THR A 93 -1.39 7.47 6.82
N PRO A 94 -0.83 6.56 7.65
CA PRO A 94 -1.60 5.92 8.70
C PRO A 94 -1.91 6.94 9.81
N VAL A 95 -3.12 6.88 10.35
CA VAL A 95 -3.62 7.75 11.41
C VAL A 95 -4.05 6.87 12.57
N TYR A 96 -3.44 7.06 13.73
CA TYR A 96 -3.75 6.27 14.91
C TYR A 96 -4.83 7.00 15.70
N VAL A 97 -5.98 6.37 15.79
CA VAL A 97 -7.20 6.93 16.36
C VAL A 97 -7.47 6.24 17.67
N LEU A 98 -7.61 7.02 18.75
CA LEU A 98 -8.06 6.47 20.02
C LEU A 98 -9.50 5.92 19.85
N PRO A 99 -9.77 4.66 20.22
CA PRO A 99 -11.13 4.17 20.27
C PRO A 99 -11.94 5.04 21.23
N ALA A 100 -13.15 5.42 20.82
CA ALA A 100 -14.05 6.15 21.71
C ALA A 100 -14.46 5.23 22.88
N ASP A 101 -14.34 5.73 24.11
CA ASP A 101 -14.86 5.09 25.33
C ASP A 101 -16.37 4.79 25.26
#